data_AF-A0A2T7KG05-F1
#
_entry.id   AF-A0A2T7KG05-F1
#
_cell.length_a   1.000
_cell.length_b   1.000
_cell.length_c   1.000
_cell.angle_alpha   90.00
_cell.angle_beta   90.00
_cell.angle_gamma   90.00
#
_symmetry.space_group_name_H-M   'P 1'
#
loop_
_entity.id
_entity.type
_entity.pdbx_description
1 polymer ?
#
loop_
_entity_poly.entity_id
_entity_poly.type
_entity_poly.pdbx_seq_one_letter_code
_entity_poly.pdbx_strand_id
1 'polypeptide(L)'
;MSQTRLGPQPSTDLIQAVIVSYGDGHHDTPRGDALRIDTRSLRNPPSDPVVREQMLHATGLDPHVQAYVRTTPGFERIVQRGLDHAQALLDLPGRRFRVDVRVTCA
;
A
#
# COMPACT_ATOMS: atom_id res chain seq x y z
N MET A 1 16.00 33.90 1.15
CA MET A 1 16.11 32.54 0.57
C MET A 1 16.47 31.59 1.70
N SER A 2 15.48 30.93 2.32
CA SER A 2 15.72 29.98 3.42
C SER A 2 15.75 28.56 2.87
N GLN A 3 16.91 27.93 2.92
CA GLN A 3 17.04 26.48 2.72
C GLN A 3 16.73 25.78 4.04
N THR A 4 15.60 25.10 4.10
CA THR A 4 15.27 24.15 5.16
C THR A 4 16.24 22.98 5.05
N ARG A 5 17.14 22.83 6.04
CA ARG A 5 18.01 21.65 6.14
C ARG A 5 17.11 20.43 6.39
N LEU A 6 16.97 19.56 5.38
CA LEU A 6 16.55 18.19 5.64
C LEU A 6 17.63 17.54 6.52
N GLY A 7 17.21 16.91 7.62
CA GLY A 7 18.08 16.08 8.43
C GLY A 7 18.71 14.95 7.60
N PRO A 8 19.70 14.22 8.15
CA PRO A 8 20.33 13.11 7.44
C PRO A 8 19.25 12.14 6.95
N GLN A 9 19.23 11.85 5.65
CA GLN A 9 18.37 10.81 5.12
C GLN A 9 18.73 9.49 5.82
N PRO A 10 17.75 8.71 6.29
CA PRO A 10 18.03 7.42 6.90
C PRO A 10 18.79 6.58 5.88
N SER A 11 19.87 5.90 6.33
CA SER A 11 20.56 4.94 5.46
C SER A 11 19.54 3.94 4.93
N THR A 12 19.58 3.67 3.63
CA THR A 12 18.77 2.62 3.00
C THR A 12 18.99 1.26 3.64
N ASP A 13 20.12 1.06 4.32
CA ASP A 13 20.45 -0.16 5.05
C ASP A 13 19.57 -0.39 6.30
N LEU A 14 18.89 0.66 6.80
CA LEU A 14 17.93 0.57 7.90
C LEU A 14 16.51 0.26 7.41
N ILE A 15 16.24 0.33 6.10
CA ILE A 15 14.91 0.11 5.55
C ILE A 15 14.64 -1.40 5.49
N GLN A 16 13.77 -1.89 6.37
CA GLN A 16 13.44 -3.31 6.44
C GLN A 16 12.31 -3.72 5.48
N ALA A 17 11.44 -2.79 5.12
CA ALA A 17 10.35 -3.01 4.18
C ALA A 17 10.03 -1.76 3.35
N VAL A 18 9.60 -1.97 2.10
CA VAL A 18 9.06 -0.93 1.22
C VAL A 18 7.70 -1.39 0.70
N ILE A 19 6.68 -0.55 0.85
CA ILE A 19 5.33 -0.82 0.38
C ILE A 19 5.04 0.10 -0.80
N VAL A 20 4.67 -0.48 -1.95
CA VAL A 20 4.27 0.26 -3.16
C VAL A 20 2.87 -0.16 -3.58
N SER A 21 1.97 0.81 -3.75
CA SER A 21 0.65 0.60 -4.34
C SER A 21 0.66 0.93 -5.83
N TYR A 22 -0.04 0.15 -6.65
CA TYR A 22 -0.23 0.43 -8.08
C TYR A 22 -1.58 -0.11 -8.56
N GLY A 23 -2.14 0.54 -9.58
CA GLY A 23 -3.34 0.07 -10.27
C GLY A 23 -3.02 -1.05 -11.24
N ASP A 24 -3.88 -2.06 -11.31
CA ASP A 24 -3.81 -3.10 -12.33
C ASP A 24 -3.94 -2.48 -13.73
N GLY A 25 -3.16 -2.96 -14.69
CA GLY A 25 -3.12 -2.39 -16.05
C GLY A 25 -2.27 -1.11 -16.22
N HIS A 26 -1.66 -0.58 -15.16
CA HIS A 26 -0.71 0.53 -15.28
C HIS A 26 0.71 0.08 -15.67
N HIS A 27 1.38 0.89 -16.49
CA HIS A 27 2.71 0.61 -17.05
C HIS A 27 3.86 0.61 -16.02
N ASP A 28 3.60 1.05 -14.79
CA ASP A 28 4.54 1.15 -13.68
C ASP A 28 4.47 -0.04 -12.71
N THR A 29 3.84 -1.14 -13.11
CA THR A 29 3.82 -2.39 -12.34
C THR A 29 5.24 -2.76 -11.87
N PRO A 30 5.53 -2.74 -10.56
CA PRO A 30 6.89 -2.96 -10.08
C PRO A 30 7.37 -4.37 -10.41
N ARG A 31 8.62 -4.51 -10.87
CA ARG A 31 9.25 -5.79 -11.29
C ARG A 31 10.09 -6.43 -10.18
N GLY A 32 10.26 -7.75 -10.19
CA GLY A 32 11.07 -8.51 -9.23
C GLY A 32 10.27 -9.26 -8.16
N ASP A 33 10.96 -9.87 -7.21
CA ASP A 33 10.35 -10.65 -6.12
C ASP A 33 9.79 -9.72 -5.03
N ALA A 34 8.52 -9.92 -4.68
CA ALA A 34 7.84 -9.14 -3.66
C ALA A 34 6.64 -9.91 -3.11
N LEU A 35 6.31 -9.63 -1.84
CA LEU A 35 5.03 -10.03 -1.27
C LEU A 35 3.91 -9.24 -1.98
N ARG A 36 2.99 -9.94 -2.63
CA ARG A 36 1.84 -9.32 -3.32
C ARG A 36 0.61 -9.37 -2.43
N ILE A 37 -0.03 -8.22 -2.26
CA ILE A 37 -1.30 -8.04 -1.56
C ILE A 37 -2.31 -7.54 -2.59
N ASP A 38 -3.24 -8.41 -2.97
CA ASP A 38 -4.33 -8.05 -3.89
C ASP A 38 -5.48 -7.39 -3.11
N THR A 39 -5.73 -6.13 -3.40
CA THR A 39 -6.79 -5.34 -2.77
C THR A 39 -7.96 -5.05 -3.70
N ARG A 40 -8.02 -5.64 -4.91
CA ARG A 40 -9.10 -5.38 -5.88
C ARG A 40 -10.49 -5.79 -5.37
N SER A 41 -10.56 -6.65 -4.37
CA SER A 41 -11.80 -6.99 -3.66
C SER A 41 -12.27 -5.89 -2.69
N LEU A 42 -11.37 -4.99 -2.27
CA LEU A 42 -11.68 -3.77 -1.53
C LEU A 42 -12.20 -2.75 -2.53
N ARG A 43 -13.53 -2.62 -2.60
CA ARG A 43 -14.22 -1.82 -3.61
C ARG A 43 -13.78 -0.35 -3.53
N ASN A 44 -13.12 0.14 -4.57
CA ASN A 44 -12.87 1.56 -4.85
C ASN A 44 -12.52 1.67 -6.35
N PRO A 45 -13.14 2.57 -7.15
CA PRO A 45 -14.20 3.51 -6.79
C PRO A 45 -15.53 2.84 -6.41
N PRO A 46 -16.41 3.53 -5.67
CA PRO A 46 -17.74 3.05 -5.33
C PRO A 46 -18.59 2.70 -6.57
N SER A 47 -19.46 1.69 -6.44
CA SER A 47 -20.50 1.41 -7.43
C SER A 47 -21.62 2.45 -7.40
N ASP A 48 -21.81 3.11 -6.24
CA ASP A 48 -22.72 4.24 -6.11
C ASP A 48 -22.17 5.43 -6.93
N PRO A 49 -22.91 5.92 -7.93
CA PRO A 49 -22.45 6.98 -8.81
C PRO A 49 -22.21 8.31 -8.09
N VAL A 50 -22.99 8.63 -7.04
CA VAL A 50 -22.86 9.87 -6.27
C VAL A 50 -21.59 9.85 -5.43
N VAL A 51 -21.33 8.73 -4.73
CA VAL A 51 -20.11 8.56 -3.93
C VAL A 51 -18.88 8.49 -4.85
N ARG A 52 -19.00 7.83 -6.01
CA ARG A 52 -17.95 7.80 -7.03
C ARG A 52 -17.58 9.19 -7.53
N GLU A 53 -18.56 10.05 -7.79
CA GLU A 53 -18.32 11.42 -8.25
C GLU A 53 -17.60 12.26 -7.19
N GLN A 54 -17.91 12.05 -5.92
CA GLN A 54 -17.18 12.67 -4.80
C GLN A 54 -15.73 12.17 -4.69
N MET A 55 -15.46 10.91 -5.07
CA MET A 55 -14.14 10.28 -4.96
C MET A 55 -13.27 10.36 -6.22
N LEU A 56 -13.82 10.86 -7.32
CA LEU A 56 -13.17 10.87 -8.65
C LEU A 56 -11.83 11.63 -8.68
N HIS A 57 -11.63 12.57 -7.77
CA HIS A 57 -10.41 13.35 -7.61
C HIS A 57 -9.71 13.13 -6.27
N ALA A 58 -10.13 12.10 -5.53
CA ALA A 58 -9.56 11.74 -4.25
C ALA A 58 -8.61 10.54 -4.40
N THR A 59 -7.76 10.35 -3.40
CA THR A 59 -6.76 9.29 -3.31
C THR A 59 -7.00 8.46 -2.04
N GLY A 60 -6.33 7.31 -1.92
CA GLY A 60 -6.34 6.52 -0.68
C GLY A 60 -5.77 7.25 0.54
N LEU A 61 -5.12 8.41 0.37
CA LEU A 61 -4.64 9.25 1.47
C LEU A 61 -5.73 10.16 2.04
N ASP A 62 -6.83 10.37 1.30
CA ASP A 62 -7.93 11.22 1.75
C ASP A 62 -8.78 10.51 2.81
N PRO A 63 -9.09 11.16 3.96
CA PRO A 63 -9.78 10.52 5.07
C PRO A 63 -11.13 9.89 4.72
N HIS A 64 -11.89 10.51 3.81
CA HIS A 64 -13.19 10.01 3.39
C HIS A 64 -13.08 8.74 2.52
N VAL A 65 -12.04 8.63 1.69
CA VAL A 65 -11.73 7.40 0.94
C VAL A 65 -11.29 6.30 1.89
N GLN A 66 -10.43 6.61 2.88
CA GLN A 66 -10.01 5.64 3.90
C GLN A 66 -11.20 5.10 4.69
N ALA A 67 -12.10 5.98 5.14
CA ALA A 67 -13.30 5.59 5.88
C ALA A 67 -14.16 4.63 5.06
N TYR A 68 -14.41 4.95 3.79
CA TYR A 68 -15.18 4.10 2.88
C TYR A 68 -14.52 2.72 2.66
N VAL A 69 -13.24 2.68 2.32
CA VAL A 69 -12.51 1.41 2.09
C VAL A 69 -12.53 0.52 3.34
N ARG A 70 -12.36 1.10 4.53
CA ARG A 70 -12.41 0.38 5.82
C ARG A 70 -13.77 -0.29 6.08
N THR A 71 -14.86 0.26 5.54
CA THR A 71 -16.19 -0.36 5.66
C THR A 71 -16.43 -1.53 4.70
N THR A 72 -15.51 -1.78 3.75
CA THR A 72 -15.69 -2.88 2.80
C THR A 72 -15.55 -4.23 3.50
N PRO A 73 -16.50 -5.16 3.31
CA PRO A 73 -16.40 -6.50 3.88
C PRO A 73 -15.07 -7.18 3.52
N GLY A 74 -14.36 -7.66 4.54
CA GLY A 74 -13.06 -8.32 4.36
C GLY A 74 -11.84 -7.41 4.44
N PHE A 75 -12.02 -6.09 4.62
CA PHE A 75 -10.92 -5.13 4.82
C PHE A 75 -9.91 -5.60 5.87
N GLU A 76 -10.37 -5.80 7.11
CA GLU A 76 -9.50 -6.20 8.23
C GLU A 76 -8.78 -7.51 7.95
N ARG A 77 -9.46 -8.48 7.31
CA ARG A 77 -8.86 -9.78 6.99
C ARG A 77 -7.72 -9.66 5.98
N ILE A 78 -7.88 -8.82 4.96
CA ILE A 78 -6.86 -8.61 3.92
C ILE A 78 -5.66 -7.88 4.51
N VAL A 79 -5.91 -6.83 5.29
CA VAL A 79 -4.85 -6.07 5.97
C VAL A 79 -4.07 -6.98 6.93
N GLN A 80 -4.77 -7.69 7.82
CA GLN A 80 -4.12 -8.55 8.81
C GLN A 80 -3.28 -9.65 8.14
N ARG A 81 -3.81 -10.32 7.13
CA ARG A 81 -3.07 -11.35 6.40
C ARG A 81 -1.81 -10.79 5.72
N GLY A 82 -1.91 -9.59 5.16
CA GLY A 82 -0.77 -8.89 4.58
C GLY A 82 0.31 -8.58 5.61
N LEU A 83 -0.10 -8.09 6.79
CA LEU A 83 0.80 -7.82 7.90
C LEU A 83 1.47 -9.10 8.42
N ASP A 84 0.70 -10.16 8.63
CA ASP A 84 1.22 -11.44 9.12
C ASP A 84 2.29 -12.02 8.17
N HIS A 85 2.03 -11.99 6.86
CA HIS A 85 3.00 -12.45 5.87
C HIS A 85 4.25 -11.56 5.81
N ALA A 86 4.08 -10.24 5.86
CA ALA A 86 5.21 -9.31 5.87
C ALA A 86 6.07 -9.53 7.12
N GLN A 87 5.44 -9.66 8.29
CA GLN A 87 6.13 -9.90 9.56
C GLN A 87 6.87 -11.24 9.56
N ALA A 88 6.22 -12.32 9.09
CA ALA A 88 6.86 -13.63 8.97
C ALA A 88 8.11 -13.59 8.07
N LEU A 89 8.08 -12.82 6.98
CA LEU A 89 9.26 -12.61 6.13
C LEU A 89 10.32 -11.77 6.84
N LEU A 90 9.92 -10.77 7.63
CA LEU A 90 10.84 -9.93 8.38
C LEU A 90 11.61 -10.72 9.46
N ASP A 91 10.96 -11.73 10.05
CA ASP A 91 11.47 -12.52 11.18
C ASP A 91 12.31 -13.74 10.77
N LEU A 92 12.50 -13.98 9.46
CA LEU A 92 13.32 -15.09 8.98
C LEU A 92 14.77 -14.98 9.50
N PRO A 93 15.30 -16.03 10.18
CA PRO A 93 16.67 -16.02 10.69
C PRO A 93 17.70 -15.86 9.57
N GLY A 94 18.73 -15.04 9.81
CA GLY A 94 19.81 -14.84 8.84
C GLY A 94 19.40 -14.02 7.60
N ARG A 95 18.23 -13.39 7.61
CA ARG A 95 17.78 -12.50 6.53
C ARG A 95 18.75 -11.34 6.34
N ARG A 96 19.11 -11.09 5.08
CA ARG A 96 19.99 -10.00 4.64
C ARG A 96 19.31 -9.03 3.67
N PHE A 97 18.03 -9.26 3.36
CA PHE A 97 17.31 -8.53 2.32
C PHE A 97 16.05 -7.86 2.86
N ARG A 98 15.75 -6.70 2.28
CA ARG A 98 14.53 -5.92 2.49
C ARG A 98 13.30 -6.70 2.00
N VAL A 99 12.16 -6.52 2.67
CA VAL A 99 10.87 -7.07 2.22
C VAL A 99 10.16 -6.03 1.34
N ASP A 100 10.10 -6.28 0.05
CA ASP A 100 9.29 -5.46 -0.85
C ASP A 100 7.85 -5.98 -0.86
N VAL A 101 6.89 -5.09 -0.57
CA VAL A 101 5.46 -5.37 -0.55
C VAL A 101 4.79 -4.58 -1.67
N ARG A 102 3.96 -5.25 -2.45
CA ARG A 102 3.24 -4.68 -3.58
C ARG A 102 1.74 -4.82 -3.37
N VAL A 103 1.06 -3.69 -3.32
CA VAL A 103 -0.39 -3.61 -3.13
C VAL A 103 -1.03 -3.30 -4.48
N THR A 104 -1.83 -4.23 -5.00
CA THR A 104 -2.52 -4.04 -6.28
C THR A 104 -3.95 -3.55 -6.03
N CYS A 105 -4.33 -2.42 -6.62
CA CYS A 105 -5.70 -1.92 -6.65
C CYS A 105 -6.29 -1.99 -8.07
N ALA A 106 -7.61 -1.81 -8.18
CA ALA A 106 -8.32 -1.77 -9.46
C ALA A 106 -8.27 -0.37 -10.08
#